data_AF-T1G4Y6-F1
#
_entry.id   AF-T1G4Y6-F1
#
_cell.length_a   1.000
_cell.length_b   1.000
_cell.length_c   1.000
_cell.angle_alpha   90.00
_cell.angle_beta   90.00
_cell.angle_gamma   90.00
#
_symmetry.space_group_name_H-M   'P 1'
#
loop_
_entity.id
_entity.type
_entity.pdbx_description
1 polymer ?
#
loop_
_entity_poly.entity_id
_entity_poly.type
_entity_poly.pdbx_seq_one_letter_code
_entity_poly.pdbx_strand_id
1 'polypeptide(L)' 'SGNWSEDGCRVSWTNETMTNCSCDHMTNFALLMSVDQPNLLDNIIIDTISHVGCIISIVALMLTIMIIAVSWK' A
#
# COMPACT_ATOMS: atom_id res chain seq x y z
N SER A 1 -2.05 -19.53 20.77
CA SER A 1 -2.86 -18.39 21.25
C SER A 1 -2.43 -17.16 20.47
N GLY A 2 -3.23 -16.75 19.48
CA GLY A 2 -2.95 -15.55 18.69
C GLY A 2 -3.25 -14.32 19.55
N ASN A 3 -2.21 -13.70 20.09
CA ASN A 3 -2.35 -12.50 20.90
C ASN A 3 -2.52 -11.31 19.95
N TRP A 4 -3.73 -10.74 19.93
CA TRP A 4 -3.98 -9.47 19.28
C TRP A 4 -3.20 -8.40 20.07
N SER A 5 -2.42 -7.55 19.39
CA SER A 5 -1.78 -6.43 20.05
C SER A 5 -2.86 -5.40 20.39
N GLU A 6 -3.11 -5.21 21.69
CA GLU A 6 -4.04 -4.23 22.24
C GLU A 6 -3.44 -2.81 22.30
N ASP A 7 -2.20 -2.63 21.84
CA ASP A 7 -1.54 -1.33 21.84
C ASP A 7 -2.30 -0.35 20.92
N GLY A 8 -3.07 0.54 21.55
CA GLY A 8 -3.90 1.54 20.88
C GLY A 8 -5.36 1.14 20.66
N CYS A 9 -5.81 -0.04 21.11
CA CYS A 9 -7.22 -0.41 21.11
C CYS A 9 -7.77 -0.63 22.51
N ARG A 10 -8.84 0.08 22.86
CA ARG A 10 -9.43 0.05 24.20
C ARG A 10 -10.90 -0.31 24.12
N VAL A 11 -11.34 -1.19 25.01
CA VAL A 11 -12.76 -1.54 25.16
C VAL A 11 -13.49 -0.31 25.69
N SER A 12 -14.42 0.22 24.90
CA SER A 12 -15.19 1.41 25.24
C SER A 12 -16.43 1.07 26.04
N TRP A 13 -17.10 -0.04 25.71
CA TRP A 13 -18.30 -0.49 26.41
C TRP A 13 -18.52 -2.00 26.25
N THR A 14 -18.93 -2.70 27.32
CA THR A 14 -19.22 -4.14 27.28
C THR A 14 -20.54 -4.44 27.95
N ASN A 15 -21.37 -5.23 27.28
CA ASN A 15 -22.62 -5.81 27.78
C ASN A 15 -22.65 -7.31 27.48
N GLU A 16 -23.57 -8.06 28.08
CA GLU A 16 -23.63 -9.53 27.97
C GLU A 16 -23.78 -10.04 26.54
N THR A 17 -24.25 -9.19 25.63
CA THR A 17 -24.48 -9.53 24.22
C THR A 17 -23.61 -8.73 23.25
N MET A 18 -22.90 -7.70 23.70
CA MET A 18 -22.21 -6.78 22.79
C MET A 18 -21.04 -6.09 23.46
N THR A 19 -19.88 -6.18 22.82
CA THR A 19 -18.66 -5.49 23.23
C THR A 19 -18.29 -4.49 22.15
N ASN A 20 -18.21 -3.21 22.52
CA ASN A 20 -17.79 -2.10 21.66
C ASN A 20 -16.35 -1.72 21.98
N CYS A 21 -15.48 -1.80 20.96
CA CYS A 21 -14.07 -1.45 21.05
C CYS A 21 -13.78 -0.18 20.25
N SER A 22 -12.91 0.68 20.78
CA SER A 22 -12.42 1.88 20.10
C SER A 22 -10.91 1.73 19.92
N CYS A 23 -10.44 1.74 18.66
CA CYS A 23 -9.03 1.69 18.35
C CYS A 23 -8.58 2.97 17.65
N ASP A 24 -7.53 3.60 18.16
CA ASP A 24 -6.93 4.81 17.57
C ASP A 24 -5.89 4.47 16.48
N HIS A 25 -5.54 3.19 16.33
CA HIS A 25 -4.59 2.70 15.32
C HIS A 25 -5.32 1.98 14.19
N MET A 26 -5.55 2.72 13.11
CA MET A 26 -6.27 2.38 11.87
C MET A 26 -5.99 0.95 11.33
N THR A 27 -6.88 0.00 11.62
CA THR A 27 -6.86 -1.36 11.04
C THR A 27 -7.57 -1.46 9.68
N ASN A 28 -8.02 -0.34 9.09
CA ASN A 28 -8.80 -0.40 7.85
C ASN A 28 -7.94 -0.67 6.60
N PHE A 29 -6.75 -0.04 6.51
CA PHE A 29 -5.83 -0.26 5.38
C PHE A 29 -4.90 -1.46 5.57
N ALA A 30 -4.68 -1.91 6.80
CA ALA A 30 -3.83 -3.08 7.09
C ALA A 30 -4.47 -4.40 6.61
N LEU A 31 -5.80 -4.48 6.56
CA LEU A 31 -6.52 -5.65 6.03
C LEU A 31 -6.60 -5.67 4.51
N LEU A 32 -6.43 -4.53 3.83
CA LEU A 32 -6.29 -4.49 2.36
C LEU A 32 -4.85 -4.74 1.91
N MET A 33 -3.89 -4.51 2.80
CA MET A 33 -2.47 -4.82 2.61
C MET A 33 -2.04 -6.08 3.37
N SER A 34 -2.97 -6.95 3.77
CA SER A 34 -2.63 -8.33 4.11
C SER A 34 -2.43 -9.07 2.80
N VAL A 35 -1.26 -8.85 2.20
CA VAL A 35 -0.66 -9.75 1.22
C VAL A 35 -0.46 -11.10 1.90
N ASP A 36 -1.51 -11.92 1.84
CA ASP A 36 -1.42 -13.36 2.08
C ASP A 36 -0.19 -13.83 1.29
N GLN A 37 0.79 -14.41 2.01
CA GLN A 37 2.18 -14.67 1.60
C GLN A 37 2.40 -14.48 0.09
N PRO A 38 2.93 -13.33 -0.37
CA PRO A 38 3.09 -13.12 -1.79
C PRO A 38 4.03 -14.22 -2.28
N ASN A 39 3.53 -15.07 -3.18
CA ASN A 39 4.33 -16.13 -3.76
C ASN A 39 5.61 -15.47 -4.28
N LEU A 40 6.79 -16.07 -4.04
CA LEU A 40 8.07 -15.49 -4.48
C LEU A 40 8.03 -15.09 -5.97
N LEU A 41 7.26 -15.82 -6.77
CA LEU A 41 6.99 -15.52 -8.17
C LEU A 41 6.25 -14.19 -8.39
N ASP A 42 5.20 -13.91 -7.60
CA ASP A 42 4.39 -12.70 -7.70
C ASP A 42 5.20 -11.44 -7.36
N ASN A 43 6.07 -11.52 -6.34
CA ASN A 43 6.98 -10.42 -5.99
C ASN A 43 7.92 -10.08 -7.14
N ILE A 44 8.51 -11.09 -7.80
CA ILE A 44 9.42 -10.90 -8.93
C ILE A 44 8.68 -10.28 -10.12
N ILE A 45 7.45 -10.72 -10.38
CA ILE A 45 6.63 -10.21 -11.49
C ILE A 45 6.28 -8.73 -11.26
N ILE A 46 5.78 -8.39 -10.08
CA ILE A 46 5.36 -7.01 -9.77
C ILE A 46 6.57 -6.06 -9.75
N ASP A 47 7.71 -6.49 -9.21
CA ASP A 47 8.96 -5.73 -9.22
C ASP A 47 9.45 -5.47 -10.65
N THR A 48 9.44 -6.51 -11.49
CA THR A 48 9.84 -6.40 -12.91
C THR A 48 8.94 -5.41 -13.67
N ILE A 49 7.62 -5.50 -13.48
CA ILE A 49 6.66 -4.61 -14.14
C ILE A 49 6.86 -3.16 -13.66
N SER A 50 7.05 -2.96 -12.35
CA SER A 50 7.31 -1.64 -11.77
C SER A 50 8.58 -1.02 -12.33
N HIS A 51 9.66 -1.80 -12.42
CA HIS A 51 10.94 -1.34 -12.97
C HIS A 51 10.81 -0.93 -14.44
N VAL A 52 10.17 -1.76 -15.26
CA VAL A 52 9.91 -1.46 -16.68
C VAL A 52 9.03 -0.22 -16.83
N GLY A 53 7.97 -0.10 -16.04
CA GLY A 53 7.07 1.07 -16.05
C GLY A 53 7.79 2.37 -15.68
N CYS A 54 8.69 2.33 -14.70
CA CYS A 54 9.53 3.47 -14.32
C CYS A 54 10.42 3.93 -15.48
N ILE A 55 11.11 2.99 -16.14
CA ILE A 55 12.00 3.31 -17.28
C ILE A 55 11.20 3.97 -18.41
N ILE A 56 10.06 3.39 -18.79
CA ILE A 56 9.21 3.93 -19.86
C ILE A 56 8.75 5.35 -19.51
N SER A 57 8.32 5.57 -18.28
CA SER A 57 7.87 6.89 -17.81
C SER A 57 8.99 7.93 -17.87
N ILE A 58 10.19 7.58 -17.41
CA ILE A 58 11.37 8.46 -17.47
C ILE A 58 11.69 8.81 -18.93
N VAL A 59 11.74 7.83 -19.83
CA VAL A 59 12.01 8.06 -21.26
C VAL A 59 10.95 8.98 -21.88
N ALA A 60 9.67 8.74 -21.59
CA ALA A 60 8.58 9.56 -22.10
C ALA A 60 8.67 11.02 -21.59
N LEU A 61 9.01 11.22 -20.31
CA LEU A 61 9.25 12.54 -19.74
C LEU A 61 10.43 13.25 -20.41
N MET A 62 11.54 12.55 -20.61
CA MET A 62 12.72 13.11 -21.28
C MET A 62 12.39 13.53 -22.72
N LEU A 63 11.69 12.70 -23.48
CA LEU A 63 11.24 13.04 -24.84
C LEU A 63 10.32 14.25 -24.84
N THR A 64 9.37 14.31 -23.91
CA THR A 64 8.44 15.45 -23.79
C THR A 64 9.20 16.75 -23.50
N ILE A 65 10.14 16.73 -22.56
CA ILE A 65 10.99 17.90 -22.24
C ILE A 65 11.80 18.33 -23.46
N MET A 66 12.41 17.38 -24.18
CA MET A 66 13.19 17.67 -25.38
C MET A 66 12.35 18.32 -26.48
N ILE A 67 11.15 17.79 -26.74
CA ILE A 67 10.21 18.34 -27.73
C ILE A 67 9.82 19.76 -27.33
N ILE A 68 9.48 19.99 -26.07
CA ILE A 68 9.14 21.32 -25.55
C ILE A 68 10.34 22.25 -25.72
N ALA A 69 11.54 21.86 -25.32
CA ALA A 69 12.74 22.70 -25.41
C ALA A 69 13.09 23.08 -26.87
N VAL A 70 12.92 22.16 -27.82
CA VAL A 70 13.12 22.43 -29.25
C VAL A 70 12.01 23.31 -29.81
N SER A 71 10.76 23.11 -29.39
CA SER A 71 9.63 23.94 -29.86
C SER A 71 9.65 25.36 -29.29
N TRP A 72 10.27 25.54 -28.13
CA TRP A 72 10.46 26.85 -27.47
C TRP A 72 11.75 27.56 -27.89
N LYS A 73 12.56 26.92 -28.73
CA LYS A 73 13.74 27.51 -29.35
C LYS A 73 13.38 28.11 -30.71
#